data_AF-A0A3M7MHM7-F1
#
_entry.id   AF-A0A3M7MHM7-F1
#
_cell.length_a   1.000
_cell.length_b   1.000
_cell.length_c   1.000
_cell.angle_alpha   90.00
_cell.angle_beta   90.00
_cell.angle_gamma   90.00
#
_symmetry.space_group_name_H-M   'P 1'
#
loop_
_entity.id
_entity.type
_entity.pdbx_description
1 polymer ?
#
loop_
_entity_poly.entity_id
_entity_poly.type
_entity_poly.pdbx_seq_one_letter_code
_entity_poly.pdbx_strand_id
1 'polypeptide(L)'
;MGVTIVETGAAVSCSKSSPGCLKALAGSLVSEPIISQPQLDLVATIDFAGNKEPRPCLPRGPRLSECSSIFHPQSLMSCFGLDRDHWHHLALKQALALTTLRQSLENYKVTTCSLSAENTHLHSRHYKHVITIASLTSSLQSLAIKNEQLMSNLAETARSLLQLRKSDRAKGKVHQRNLRLKSILNRFSKKGVAARAKADADTEAALKEALAAAWERIEELEARGEALLDALDDHDHDHDHDHDDGNSDGSENGGGMGCEVGHLEAEVAFRGALEDEAFRAMRDEWESLLGE
;
A
#
# COMPACT_ATOMS: atom_id res chain seq x y z
N MET A 1 -40.20 -3.01 34.33
CA MET A 1 -40.59 -3.59 33.03
C MET A 1 -39.36 -3.57 32.16
N GLY A 2 -38.79 -4.75 31.90
CA GLY A 2 -37.47 -4.91 31.28
C GLY A 2 -37.50 -4.67 29.78
N VAL A 3 -36.55 -3.89 29.30
CA VAL A 3 -36.32 -3.65 27.87
C VAL A 3 -35.33 -4.70 27.39
N THR A 4 -35.81 -5.64 26.58
CA THR A 4 -35.00 -6.59 25.83
C THR A 4 -34.37 -5.90 24.63
N ILE A 5 -33.04 -5.83 24.59
CA ILE A 5 -32.27 -5.43 23.41
C ILE A 5 -32.08 -6.69 22.56
N VAL A 6 -32.58 -6.65 21.34
CA VAL A 6 -32.40 -7.69 20.32
C VAL A 6 -31.06 -7.43 19.63
N GLU A 7 -30.05 -8.24 19.93
CA GLU A 7 -28.82 -8.32 19.14
C GLU A 7 -29.09 -9.09 17.84
N THR A 8 -29.15 -8.37 16.72
CA THR A 8 -29.03 -8.99 15.40
C THR A 8 -27.55 -9.07 15.04
N GLY A 9 -26.95 -10.24 15.29
CA GLY A 9 -25.63 -10.59 14.80
C GLY A 9 -25.66 -10.85 13.29
N ALA A 10 -25.24 -9.85 12.52
CA ALA A 10 -24.82 -10.06 11.13
C ALA A 10 -23.35 -10.48 11.14
N ALA A 11 -23.10 -11.78 10.98
CA ALA A 11 -21.76 -12.30 10.73
C ALA A 11 -21.33 -11.86 9.32
N VAL A 12 -20.56 -10.77 9.25
CA VAL A 12 -19.79 -10.43 8.05
C VAL A 12 -18.56 -11.34 8.06
N SER A 13 -18.59 -12.37 7.22
CA SER A 13 -17.43 -13.17 6.88
C SER A 13 -16.41 -12.28 6.16
N CYS A 14 -15.42 -11.76 6.89
CA CYS A 14 -14.24 -11.15 6.30
C CYS A 14 -13.42 -12.24 5.59
N SER A 15 -13.65 -12.35 4.29
CA SER A 15 -12.75 -12.97 3.34
C SER A 15 -11.35 -12.37 3.49
N LYS A 16 -10.36 -13.27 3.57
CA LYS A 16 -8.92 -13.04 3.68
C LYS A 16 -8.47 -11.88 2.78
N SER A 17 -8.13 -10.74 3.37
CA SER A 17 -7.48 -9.63 2.68
C SER A 17 -5.97 -9.87 2.65
N SER A 18 -5.43 -10.09 1.45
CA SER A 18 -3.99 -10.22 1.22
C SER A 18 -3.23 -8.95 1.62
N PRO A 19 -1.96 -9.03 2.11
CA PRO A 19 -1.21 -7.88 2.61
C PRO A 19 -0.56 -6.98 1.53
N GLY A 20 -0.76 -7.24 0.24
CA GLY A 20 0.02 -6.63 -0.84
C GLY A 20 -0.38 -5.22 -1.29
N CYS A 21 -1.61 -4.75 -1.00
CA CYS A 21 -2.20 -3.64 -1.77
C CYS A 21 -1.98 -2.21 -1.20
N LEU A 22 -1.00 -1.98 -0.31
CA LEU A 22 -0.80 -0.65 0.32
C LEU A 22 0.34 0.19 -0.25
N LYS A 23 1.21 -0.36 -1.13
CA LYS A 23 2.33 0.41 -1.70
C LYS A 23 1.94 1.35 -2.84
N ALA A 24 0.86 1.07 -3.58
CA ALA A 24 0.41 1.90 -4.70
C ALA A 24 -0.21 3.26 -4.29
N LEU A 25 -0.54 3.46 -3.00
CA LEU A 25 -1.12 4.72 -2.52
C LEU A 25 -0.10 5.72 -1.95
N ALA A 26 1.16 5.30 -1.71
CA ALA A 26 2.18 6.19 -1.14
C ALA A 26 2.93 7.03 -2.18
N GLY A 27 3.01 6.58 -3.44
CA GLY A 27 3.76 7.25 -4.51
C GLY A 27 3.02 8.39 -5.24
N SER A 28 1.69 8.49 -5.09
CA SER A 28 0.86 9.46 -5.83
C SER A 28 0.27 10.58 -4.95
N LEU A 29 0.74 10.74 -3.71
CA LEU A 29 0.28 11.79 -2.79
C LEU A 29 1.30 12.92 -2.56
N VAL A 30 2.35 13.00 -3.38
CA VAL A 30 3.10 14.26 -3.58
C VAL A 30 2.37 15.11 -4.63
N SER A 31 1.07 15.31 -4.41
CA SER A 31 0.38 16.48 -4.94
C SER A 31 0.47 17.52 -3.84
N GLU A 32 1.00 18.68 -4.22
CA GLU A 32 1.23 19.85 -3.38
C GLU A 32 0.16 20.03 -2.30
N PRO A 33 0.52 20.54 -1.11
CA PRO A 33 -0.50 21.03 -0.21
C PRO A 33 -1.21 22.17 -0.92
N ILE A 34 -2.38 21.88 -1.48
CA ILE A 34 -3.38 22.88 -1.84
C ILE A 34 -3.87 23.45 -0.50
N ILE A 35 -3.00 24.20 0.17
CA ILE A 35 -3.37 25.32 1.03
C ILE A 35 -3.71 26.45 0.05
N SER A 36 -4.65 26.19 -0.85
CA SER A 36 -5.50 27.27 -1.31
C SER A 36 -6.39 27.55 -0.11
N GLN A 37 -6.04 28.59 0.65
CA GLN A 37 -7.05 29.32 1.39
C GLN A 37 -8.27 29.44 0.46
N PRO A 38 -9.48 29.09 0.89
CA PRO A 38 -10.64 29.59 0.19
C PRO A 38 -10.67 31.09 0.46
N GLN A 39 -9.97 31.89 -0.36
CA GLN A 39 -10.46 33.21 -0.72
C GLN A 39 -11.76 32.97 -1.49
N LEU A 40 -12.84 32.72 -0.74
CA LEU A 40 -14.16 32.95 -1.26
C LEU A 40 -14.38 34.45 -1.12
N ASP A 41 -13.92 35.18 -2.13
CA ASP A 41 -14.61 36.38 -2.56
C ASP A 41 -16.09 36.01 -2.65
N LEU A 42 -16.83 36.45 -1.64
CA LEU A 42 -18.26 36.24 -1.49
C LEU A 42 -18.99 37.11 -2.51
N VAL A 43 -18.77 36.85 -3.80
CA VAL A 43 -19.64 37.33 -4.87
C VAL A 43 -20.79 36.33 -4.94
N ALA A 44 -21.70 36.46 -3.99
CA ALA A 44 -23.03 35.87 -4.09
C ALA A 44 -23.77 36.58 -5.23
N THR A 45 -23.48 36.21 -6.48
CA THR A 45 -24.38 36.46 -7.60
C THR A 45 -25.59 35.56 -7.38
N ILE A 46 -26.53 36.06 -6.58
CA ILE A 46 -27.88 35.50 -6.54
C ILE A 46 -28.50 35.85 -7.89
N ASP A 47 -28.32 34.97 -8.86
CA ASP A 47 -29.12 34.97 -10.08
C ASP A 47 -30.56 34.68 -9.67
N PHE A 48 -31.33 35.75 -9.46
CA PHE A 48 -32.78 35.71 -9.45
C PHE A 48 -33.24 35.30 -10.85
N ALA A 49 -33.21 34.00 -11.11
CA ALA A 49 -33.73 33.40 -12.32
C ALA A 49 -35.22 33.72 -12.45
N GLY A 50 -35.52 34.75 -13.25
CA GLY A 50 -36.65 34.73 -14.17
C GLY A 50 -38.05 34.59 -13.60
N ASN A 51 -38.37 35.20 -12.45
CA ASN A 51 -39.76 35.56 -12.21
C ASN A 51 -40.07 36.74 -13.13
N LYS A 52 -40.77 36.46 -14.24
CA LYS A 52 -41.40 37.47 -15.09
C LYS A 52 -42.27 38.34 -14.19
N GLU A 53 -41.75 39.49 -13.75
CA GLU A 53 -42.55 40.49 -13.07
C GLU A 53 -43.76 40.77 -13.96
N PRO A 54 -45.00 40.58 -13.47
CA PRO A 54 -46.14 41.17 -14.13
C PRO A 54 -45.88 42.67 -14.12
N ARG A 55 -45.59 43.26 -15.30
CA ARG A 55 -45.39 44.71 -15.45
C ARG A 55 -46.48 45.40 -14.66
N PRO A 56 -46.15 46.32 -13.73
CA PRO A 56 -47.16 47.10 -13.05
C PRO A 56 -47.91 47.86 -14.13
N CYS A 57 -49.12 47.40 -14.43
CA CYS A 57 -50.06 48.15 -15.24
C CYS A 57 -50.36 49.38 -14.40
N LEU A 58 -49.65 50.47 -14.69
CA LEU A 58 -49.96 51.79 -14.13
C LEU A 58 -51.48 51.94 -14.20
N PRO A 59 -52.16 52.32 -13.09
CA PRO A 59 -53.60 52.49 -13.10
C PRO A 59 -53.89 53.48 -14.22
N ARG A 60 -54.53 52.99 -15.29
CA ARG A 60 -54.96 53.80 -16.41
C ARG A 60 -55.93 54.80 -15.77
N GLY A 61 -55.47 56.03 -15.59
CA GLY A 61 -56.26 57.07 -14.92
C GLY A 61 -57.65 57.12 -15.54
N PRO A 62 -58.68 57.43 -14.74
CA PRO A 62 -60.07 57.45 -15.21
C PRO A 62 -60.10 58.24 -16.52
N ARG A 63 -60.48 57.57 -17.61
CA ARG A 63 -60.71 58.23 -18.89
C ARG A 63 -61.92 59.13 -18.67
N LEU A 64 -61.68 60.39 -18.33
CA LEU A 64 -62.69 61.45 -18.19
C LEU A 64 -63.41 61.77 -19.53
N SER A 65 -63.42 60.84 -20.48
CA SER A 65 -63.85 61.02 -21.86
C SER A 65 -65.37 60.95 -22.04
N GLU A 66 -66.15 60.63 -21.00
CA GLU A 66 -67.60 60.42 -21.09
C GLU A 66 -68.44 61.22 -20.07
N CYS A 67 -67.87 62.22 -19.40
CA CYS A 67 -68.65 63.16 -18.58
C CYS A 67 -69.21 64.32 -19.44
N SER A 68 -69.92 64.01 -20.52
CA SER A 68 -70.54 65.03 -21.39
C SER A 68 -71.83 65.63 -20.82
N SER A 69 -72.26 65.21 -19.62
CA SER A 69 -73.49 65.64 -18.94
C SER A 69 -73.20 66.34 -17.61
N ILE A 70 -72.39 67.40 -17.64
CA ILE A 70 -71.92 68.15 -16.44
C ILE A 70 -73.03 69.05 -15.85
N PHE A 71 -74.22 69.09 -16.42
CA PHE A 71 -75.25 70.05 -16.01
C PHE A 71 -76.19 69.57 -14.90
N HIS A 72 -76.03 68.36 -14.36
CA HIS A 72 -76.87 67.87 -13.25
C HIS A 72 -76.03 67.45 -12.03
N PRO A 73 -76.20 68.09 -10.85
CA PRO A 73 -75.37 67.84 -9.66
C PRO A 73 -75.49 66.41 -9.14
N GLN A 74 -76.62 65.73 -9.35
CA GLN A 74 -76.82 64.34 -8.94
C GLN A 74 -75.91 63.36 -9.71
N SER A 75 -75.68 63.60 -11.00
CA SER A 75 -74.80 62.77 -11.82
C SER A 75 -73.33 62.91 -11.39
N LEU A 76 -72.89 64.13 -11.07
CA LEU A 76 -71.55 64.38 -10.52
C LEU A 76 -71.36 63.68 -9.16
N MET A 77 -72.34 63.78 -8.27
CA MET A 77 -72.33 63.09 -6.99
C MET A 77 -72.21 61.57 -7.15
N SER A 78 -72.91 60.98 -8.12
CA SER A 78 -72.81 59.55 -8.43
C SER A 78 -71.43 59.17 -8.96
N CYS A 79 -70.84 59.96 -9.88
CA CYS A 79 -69.50 59.71 -10.39
C CYS A 79 -68.45 59.79 -9.29
N PHE A 80 -68.50 60.82 -8.42
CA PHE A 80 -67.58 60.92 -7.28
C PHE A 80 -67.74 59.78 -6.27
N GLY A 81 -68.97 59.29 -6.07
CA GLY A 81 -69.22 58.11 -5.25
C GLY A 81 -68.53 56.86 -5.80
N LEU A 82 -68.68 56.61 -7.11
CA LEU A 82 -68.03 55.49 -7.80
C LEU A 82 -66.50 55.59 -7.78
N ASP A 83 -65.95 56.76 -8.07
CA ASP A 83 -64.50 57.00 -8.02
C ASP A 83 -63.95 56.77 -6.61
N ARG A 84 -64.63 57.31 -5.58
CA ARG A 84 -64.24 57.10 -4.19
C ARG A 84 -64.22 55.61 -3.84
N ASP A 85 -65.28 54.88 -4.19
CA ASP A 85 -65.38 53.46 -3.88
C ASP A 85 -64.33 52.64 -4.68
N HIS A 86 -64.02 53.05 -5.91
CA HIS A 86 -62.93 52.48 -6.71
C HIS A 86 -61.56 52.67 -6.05
N TRP A 87 -61.23 53.91 -5.64
CA TRP A 87 -59.99 54.21 -4.94
C TRP A 87 -59.89 53.49 -3.60
N HIS A 88 -61.00 53.39 -2.86
CA HIS A 88 -61.06 52.65 -1.61
C HIS A 88 -60.77 51.15 -1.83
N HIS A 89 -61.38 50.53 -2.83
CA HIS A 89 -61.10 49.13 -3.18
C HIS A 89 -59.65 48.91 -3.62
N LEU A 90 -59.11 49.83 -4.43
CA LEU A 90 -57.71 49.76 -4.86
C LEU A 90 -56.76 49.87 -3.67
N ALA A 91 -57.01 50.81 -2.75
CA ALA A 91 -56.22 51.00 -1.53
C ALA A 91 -56.28 49.75 -0.64
N LEU A 92 -57.45 49.14 -0.46
CA LEU A 92 -57.61 47.88 0.28
C LEU A 92 -56.82 46.73 -0.37
N LYS A 93 -56.90 46.59 -1.70
CA LYS A 93 -56.12 45.58 -2.44
C LYS A 93 -54.61 45.78 -2.27
N GLN A 94 -54.14 47.02 -2.36
CA GLN A 94 -52.72 47.34 -2.15
C GLN A 94 -52.29 47.07 -0.71
N ALA A 95 -53.12 47.42 0.28
CA ALA A 95 -52.85 47.14 1.69
C ALA A 95 -52.73 45.62 1.94
N LEU A 96 -53.65 44.82 1.41
CA LEU A 96 -53.57 43.36 1.48
C LEU A 96 -52.31 42.83 0.81
N ALA A 97 -51.98 43.28 -0.40
CA ALA A 97 -50.76 42.88 -1.10
C ALA A 97 -49.50 43.20 -0.27
N LEU A 98 -49.41 44.39 0.31
CA LEU A 98 -48.30 44.78 1.18
C LEU A 98 -48.20 43.91 2.44
N THR A 99 -49.33 43.55 3.06
CA THR A 99 -49.31 42.63 4.22
C THR A 99 -48.83 41.23 3.85
N THR A 100 -49.27 40.69 2.71
CA THR A 100 -48.81 39.38 2.24
C THR A 100 -47.32 39.38 1.88
N LEU A 101 -46.84 40.44 1.22
CA LEU A 101 -45.43 40.60 0.90
C LEU A 101 -44.58 40.72 2.17
N ARG A 102 -45.02 41.51 3.15
CA ARG A 102 -44.34 41.62 4.44
C ARG A 102 -44.24 40.28 5.16
N GLN A 103 -45.32 39.50 5.18
CA GLN A 103 -45.31 38.16 5.78
C GLN A 103 -44.34 37.22 5.04
N SER A 104 -44.33 37.27 3.71
CA SER A 104 -43.39 36.47 2.91
C SER A 104 -41.94 36.85 3.19
N LEU A 105 -41.64 38.15 3.32
CA LEU A 105 -40.30 38.65 3.62
C LEU A 105 -39.82 38.18 5.00
N GLU A 106 -40.70 38.20 6.01
CA GLU A 106 -40.36 37.69 7.33
C GLU A 106 -40.09 36.18 7.31
N ASN A 107 -40.89 35.41 6.57
CA ASN A 107 -40.64 33.98 6.38
C ASN A 107 -39.28 33.74 5.70
N TYR A 108 -38.96 34.49 4.64
CA TYR A 108 -37.65 34.40 3.99
C TYR A 108 -36.52 34.73 4.95
N LYS A 109 -36.65 35.76 5.77
CA LYS A 109 -35.66 36.12 6.79
C LYS A 109 -35.42 34.97 7.77
N VAL A 110 -36.47 34.33 8.28
CA VAL A 110 -36.35 33.16 9.16
C VAL A 110 -35.64 32.01 8.45
N THR A 111 -35.99 31.71 7.19
CA THR A 111 -35.34 30.64 6.41
C THR A 111 -33.86 30.92 6.18
N THR A 112 -33.50 32.17 5.85
CA THR A 112 -32.09 32.58 5.66
C THR A 112 -31.30 32.48 6.95
N CYS A 113 -31.88 32.86 8.09
CA CYS A 113 -31.26 32.68 9.39
C CYS A 113 -31.02 31.20 9.71
N SER A 114 -32.01 30.34 9.44
CA SER A 114 -31.88 28.89 9.64
C SER A 114 -30.79 28.27 8.77
N LEU A 115 -30.77 28.60 7.47
CA LEU A 115 -29.76 28.11 6.54
C LEU A 115 -28.35 28.61 6.89
N SER A 116 -28.24 29.86 7.35
CA SER A 116 -26.97 30.41 7.82
C SER A 116 -26.44 29.65 9.05
N ALA A 117 -27.32 29.37 10.02
CA ALA A 117 -26.95 28.57 11.19
C ALA A 117 -26.49 27.15 10.80
N GLU A 118 -27.22 26.48 9.91
CA GLU A 118 -26.84 25.16 9.39
C GLU A 118 -25.50 25.20 8.65
N ASN A 119 -25.26 26.23 7.83
CA ASN A 119 -24.00 26.40 7.12
C ASN A 119 -22.82 26.56 8.08
N THR A 120 -22.95 27.39 9.13
CA THR A 120 -21.90 27.52 10.16
C THR A 120 -21.63 26.19 10.89
N HIS A 121 -22.68 25.40 11.15
CA HIS A 121 -22.55 24.08 11.75
C HIS A 121 -21.83 23.09 10.82
N LEU A 122 -22.16 23.08 9.53
CA LEU A 122 -21.48 22.27 8.51
C LEU A 122 -20.00 22.65 8.39
N HIS A 123 -19.67 23.95 8.37
CA HIS A 123 -18.30 24.42 8.39
C HIS A 123 -17.52 23.95 9.62
N SER A 124 -18.11 24.04 10.81
CA SER A 124 -17.49 23.54 12.04
C SER A 124 -17.22 22.03 11.97
N ARG A 125 -18.18 21.25 11.48
CA ARG A 125 -18.02 19.80 11.29
C ARG A 125 -16.95 19.47 10.25
N HIS A 126 -16.94 20.17 9.12
CA HIS A 126 -15.93 20.00 8.07
C HIS A 126 -14.53 20.30 8.62
N TYR A 127 -14.36 21.40 9.34
CA TYR A 127 -13.09 21.76 9.97
C TYR A 127 -12.57 20.67 10.93
N LYS A 128 -13.45 20.10 11.76
CA LYS A 128 -13.10 18.95 12.62
C LYS A 128 -12.62 17.75 11.81
N HIS A 129 -13.31 17.39 10.73
CA HIS A 129 -12.91 16.29 9.86
C HIS A 129 -11.55 16.53 9.20
N VAL A 130 -11.29 17.76 8.73
CA VAL A 130 -9.98 18.12 8.17
C VAL A 130 -8.85 17.92 9.18
N ILE A 131 -9.04 18.35 10.44
CA ILE A 131 -8.06 18.11 11.52
C ILE A 131 -7.85 16.61 11.75
N THR A 132 -8.93 15.83 11.81
CA THR A 132 -8.84 14.38 12.01
C THR A 132 -8.10 13.71 10.85
N ILE A 133 -8.38 14.10 9.61
CA ILE A 133 -7.69 13.58 8.42
C ILE A 133 -6.19 13.89 8.49
N ALA A 134 -5.82 15.12 8.85
CA ALA A 134 -4.40 15.50 9.01
C ALA A 134 -3.70 14.66 10.10
N SER A 135 -4.36 14.44 11.24
CA SER A 135 -3.84 13.60 12.32
C SER A 135 -3.65 12.13 11.89
N LEU A 136 -4.64 11.54 11.22
CA LEU A 136 -4.56 10.17 10.73
C LEU A 136 -3.48 10.02 9.66
N THR A 137 -3.35 10.99 8.77
CA THR A 137 -2.30 11.01 7.73
C THR A 137 -0.91 11.02 8.35
N SER A 138 -0.68 11.86 9.38
CA SER A 138 0.58 11.90 10.11
C SER A 138 0.88 10.56 10.82
N SER A 139 -0.14 9.93 11.42
CA SER A 139 0.01 8.61 12.03
C SER A 139 0.37 7.53 11.01
N LEU A 140 -0.27 7.53 9.83
CA LEU A 140 0.04 6.61 8.74
C LEU A 140 1.47 6.78 8.24
N GLN A 141 1.93 8.02 8.07
CA GLN A 141 3.32 8.30 7.69
C GLN A 141 4.31 7.78 8.74
N SER A 142 4.02 7.98 10.03
CA SER A 142 4.87 7.43 11.11
C SER A 142 4.93 5.90 11.09
N LEU A 143 3.79 5.24 10.83
CA LEU A 143 3.73 3.78 10.70
C LEU A 143 4.50 3.27 9.46
N ALA A 144 4.42 3.99 8.33
CA ALA A 144 5.17 3.66 7.12
C ALA A 144 6.68 3.71 7.38
N ILE A 145 7.18 4.78 8.00
CA ILE A 145 8.60 4.91 8.38
C ILE A 145 9.04 3.76 9.30
N LYS A 146 8.22 3.40 10.30
CA LYS A 146 8.52 2.27 11.20
C LYS A 146 8.54 0.94 10.46
N ASN A 147 7.64 0.74 9.50
CA ASN A 147 7.62 -0.46 8.68
C ASN A 147 8.89 -0.59 7.84
N GLU A 148 9.31 0.49 7.17
CA GLU A 148 10.56 0.53 6.41
C GLU A 148 11.78 0.23 7.29
N GLN A 149 11.82 0.79 8.51
CA GLN A 149 12.87 0.48 9.49
C GLN A 149 12.88 -1.00 9.88
N LEU A 150 11.70 -1.59 10.14
CA LEU A 150 11.59 -3.02 10.46
C LEU A 150 12.05 -3.90 9.30
N MET A 151 11.69 -3.55 8.05
CA MET A 151 12.14 -4.27 6.86
C MET A 151 13.67 -4.18 6.68
N SER A 152 14.24 -2.99 6.90
CA SER A 152 15.71 -2.81 6.89
C SER A 152 16.40 -3.66 7.95
N ASN A 153 15.87 -3.66 9.18
CA ASN A 153 16.39 -4.48 10.27
C ASN A 153 16.28 -5.98 9.98
N LEU A 154 15.14 -6.41 9.42
CA LEU A 154 14.93 -7.81 9.02
C LEU A 154 15.98 -8.23 7.98
N ALA A 155 16.18 -7.43 6.93
CA ALA A 155 17.20 -7.70 5.92
C ALA A 155 18.62 -7.74 6.51
N GLU A 156 18.93 -6.89 7.50
CA GLU A 156 20.20 -6.92 8.21
C GLU A 156 20.39 -8.18 9.05
N THR A 157 19.36 -8.59 9.80
CA THR A 157 19.40 -9.83 10.59
C THR A 157 19.53 -11.07 9.71
N ALA A 158 18.85 -11.10 8.56
CA ALA A 158 18.98 -12.19 7.58
C ALA A 158 20.41 -12.30 7.04
N ARG A 159 21.04 -11.17 6.66
CA ARG A 159 22.45 -11.12 6.25
C ARG A 159 23.39 -11.61 7.35
N SER A 160 23.18 -11.17 8.59
CA SER A 160 23.99 -11.60 9.74
C SER A 160 23.86 -13.10 10.01
N LEU A 161 22.65 -13.64 9.92
CA LEU A 161 22.38 -15.07 10.08
C LEU A 161 23.09 -15.90 9.01
N LEU A 162 23.05 -15.46 7.75
CA LEU A 162 23.75 -16.11 6.65
C LEU A 162 25.27 -16.10 6.87
N GLN A 163 25.84 -14.98 7.32
CA GLN A 163 27.26 -14.90 7.69
C GLN A 163 27.61 -15.85 8.86
N LEU A 164 26.75 -15.95 9.87
CA LEU A 164 26.94 -16.86 10.99
C LEU A 164 26.90 -18.33 10.53
N ARG A 165 25.95 -18.70 9.67
CA ARG A 165 25.90 -20.03 9.05
C ARG A 165 27.17 -20.35 8.27
N LYS A 166 27.67 -19.42 7.45
CA LYS A 166 28.95 -19.58 6.73
C LYS A 166 30.13 -19.76 7.70
N SER A 167 30.17 -18.97 8.78
CA SER A 167 31.19 -19.11 9.84
C SER A 167 31.13 -20.47 10.52
N ASP A 168 29.94 -20.98 10.83
CA ASP A 168 29.76 -22.27 11.50
C ASP A 168 30.10 -23.46 10.58
N ARG A 169 29.79 -23.38 9.27
CA ARG A 169 30.28 -24.34 8.26
C ARG A 169 31.82 -24.37 8.25
N ALA A 170 32.46 -23.21 8.24
CA ALA A 170 33.93 -23.10 8.27
C ALA A 170 34.54 -23.68 9.57
N LYS A 171 33.93 -23.41 10.73
CA LYS A 171 34.36 -24.03 12.02
C LYS A 171 34.22 -25.55 11.98
N GLY A 172 33.16 -26.08 11.36
CA GLY A 172 32.98 -27.51 11.12
C GLY A 172 34.15 -28.13 10.35
N LYS A 173 34.56 -27.50 9.24
CA LYS A 173 35.73 -27.92 8.45
C LYS A 173 37.02 -27.92 9.28
N VAL A 174 37.26 -26.88 10.06
CA VAL A 174 38.44 -26.79 10.96
C VAL A 174 38.42 -27.88 12.02
N HIS A 175 37.26 -28.17 12.61
CA HIS A 175 37.11 -29.24 13.60
C HIS A 175 37.43 -30.62 13.01
N GLN A 176 36.91 -30.92 11.81
CA GLN A 176 37.18 -32.17 11.09
C GLN A 176 38.67 -32.33 10.75
N ARG A 177 39.33 -31.27 10.25
CA ARG A 177 40.79 -31.26 10.01
C ARG A 177 41.57 -31.52 11.30
N ASN A 178 41.16 -30.92 12.42
CA ASN A 178 41.79 -31.14 13.73
C ASN A 178 41.66 -32.60 14.20
N LEU A 179 40.46 -33.20 14.09
CA LEU A 179 40.23 -34.62 14.41
C LEU A 179 41.09 -35.53 13.54
N ARG A 180 41.18 -35.24 12.23
CA ARG A 180 42.00 -36.02 11.30
C ARG A 180 43.49 -35.92 11.63
N LEU A 181 44.03 -34.71 11.88
CA LEU A 181 45.41 -34.53 12.32
C LEU A 181 45.71 -35.26 13.62
N LYS A 182 44.80 -35.21 14.61
CA LYS A 182 44.93 -35.97 15.87
C LYS A 182 45.00 -37.48 15.61
N SER A 183 44.18 -38.01 14.70
CA SER A 183 44.20 -39.44 14.35
C SER A 183 45.53 -39.86 13.71
N ILE A 184 46.06 -39.03 12.81
CA ILE A 184 47.35 -39.25 12.13
C ILE A 184 48.49 -39.21 13.15
N LEU A 185 48.52 -38.19 14.01
CA LEU A 185 49.53 -38.05 15.07
C LEU A 185 49.50 -39.25 16.03
N ASN A 186 48.31 -39.70 16.44
CA ASN A 186 48.16 -40.90 17.26
C ASN A 186 48.67 -42.16 16.57
N ARG A 187 48.46 -42.30 15.26
CA ARG A 187 48.97 -43.44 14.47
C ARG A 187 50.50 -43.44 14.43
N PHE A 188 51.12 -42.28 14.19
CA PHE A 188 52.58 -42.14 14.18
C PHE A 188 53.20 -42.28 15.58
N SER A 189 52.54 -41.73 16.61
CA SER A 189 52.98 -41.86 18.00
C SER A 189 52.92 -43.31 18.50
N LYS A 190 51.88 -44.07 18.12
CA LYS A 190 51.76 -45.50 18.44
C LYS A 190 52.72 -46.38 17.62
N LYS A 191 53.16 -45.94 16.44
CA LYS A 191 54.18 -46.61 15.61
C LYS A 191 55.63 -46.26 16.03
N GLY A 192 55.84 -45.87 17.28
CA GLY A 192 57.14 -45.51 17.79
C GLY A 192 58.23 -46.55 17.48
N VAL A 193 59.22 -46.09 16.72
CA VAL A 193 60.64 -46.48 16.76
C VAL A 193 60.93 -47.93 16.31
N ALA A 194 61.84 -48.01 15.32
CA ALA A 194 62.64 -49.17 14.93
C ALA A 194 62.08 -50.08 13.81
N ALA A 195 62.81 -50.08 12.69
CA ALA A 195 63.21 -51.26 11.92
C ALA A 195 62.42 -51.74 10.67
N ARG A 196 61.31 -51.11 10.25
CA ARG A 196 60.62 -51.47 8.97
C ARG A 196 60.81 -50.48 7.80
N ALA A 197 61.59 -49.43 8.03
CA ALA A 197 61.54 -48.13 7.37
C ALA A 197 62.02 -48.01 5.90
N LYS A 198 62.10 -49.08 5.10
CA LYS A 198 62.59 -48.98 3.70
C LYS A 198 61.71 -49.66 2.65
N ALA A 199 61.13 -50.83 2.94
CA ALA A 199 60.09 -51.42 2.10
C ALA A 199 58.71 -50.85 2.43
N ASP A 200 58.46 -50.59 3.72
CA ASP A 200 57.30 -49.81 4.14
C ASP A 200 57.37 -48.38 3.61
N ALA A 201 58.54 -47.80 3.34
CA ALA A 201 58.67 -46.41 2.89
C ALA A 201 58.08 -46.17 1.49
N ASP A 202 58.24 -47.12 0.56
CA ASP A 202 57.68 -46.98 -0.80
C ASP A 202 56.16 -47.22 -0.80
N THR A 203 55.68 -48.20 -0.02
CA THR A 203 54.23 -48.39 0.20
C THR A 203 53.61 -47.25 1.02
N GLU A 204 54.35 -46.66 1.96
CA GLU A 204 53.93 -45.52 2.76
C GLU A 204 53.95 -44.24 1.94
N ALA A 205 54.89 -44.09 1.00
CA ALA A 205 54.89 -43.00 0.02
C ALA A 205 53.67 -43.12 -0.89
N ALA A 206 53.40 -44.29 -1.46
CA ALA A 206 52.22 -44.55 -2.28
C ALA A 206 50.91 -44.35 -1.49
N LEU A 207 50.85 -44.79 -0.23
CA LEU A 207 49.69 -44.56 0.64
C LEU A 207 49.55 -43.09 1.06
N LYS A 208 50.65 -42.34 1.21
CA LYS A 208 50.62 -40.89 1.49
C LYS A 208 50.17 -40.11 0.26
N GLU A 209 50.61 -40.51 -0.92
CA GLU A 209 50.21 -39.94 -2.20
C GLU A 209 48.73 -40.23 -2.47
N ALA A 210 48.29 -41.48 -2.31
CA ALA A 210 46.87 -41.85 -2.38
C ALA A 210 46.03 -41.09 -1.35
N LEU A 211 46.55 -40.89 -0.14
CA LEU A 211 45.86 -40.13 0.90
C LEU A 211 45.83 -38.63 0.58
N ALA A 212 46.86 -38.07 -0.05
CA ALA A 212 46.88 -36.70 -0.56
C ALA A 212 45.92 -36.50 -1.73
N ALA A 213 45.89 -37.43 -2.69
CA ALA A 213 44.90 -37.44 -3.78
C ALA A 213 43.47 -37.56 -3.25
N ALA A 214 43.24 -38.40 -2.23
CA ALA A 214 41.96 -38.48 -1.55
C ALA A 214 41.59 -37.17 -0.82
N TRP A 215 42.56 -36.43 -0.28
CA TRP A 215 42.30 -35.11 0.31
C TRP A 215 41.89 -34.09 -0.73
N GLU A 216 42.63 -33.97 -1.83
CA GLU A 216 42.31 -33.06 -2.92
C GLU A 216 40.92 -33.33 -3.47
N ARG A 217 40.56 -34.62 -3.61
CA ARG A 217 39.22 -35.00 -4.06
C ARG A 217 38.11 -34.71 -3.05
N ILE A 218 38.36 -34.91 -1.76
CA ILE A 218 37.40 -34.50 -0.71
C ILE A 218 37.20 -32.99 -0.74
N GLU A 219 38.27 -32.20 -0.91
CA GLU A 219 38.18 -30.74 -0.99
C GLU A 219 37.39 -30.28 -2.24
N GLU A 220 37.57 -30.95 -3.37
CA GLU A 220 36.79 -30.70 -4.59
C GLU A 220 35.29 -31.05 -4.42
N LEU A 221 34.97 -32.20 -3.83
CA LEU A 221 33.59 -32.61 -3.56
C LEU A 221 32.92 -31.68 -2.54
N GLU A 222 33.65 -31.26 -1.51
CA GLU A 222 33.17 -30.28 -0.55
C GLU A 222 32.91 -28.92 -1.22
N ALA A 223 33.79 -28.46 -2.12
CA ALA A 223 33.61 -27.21 -2.85
C ALA A 223 32.41 -27.25 -3.80
N ARG A 224 32.23 -28.33 -4.57
CA ARG A 224 31.08 -28.50 -5.47
C ARG A 224 29.77 -28.69 -4.70
N GLY A 225 29.80 -29.41 -3.57
CA GLY A 225 28.65 -29.57 -2.69
C GLY A 225 28.25 -28.25 -2.04
N GLU A 226 29.21 -27.41 -1.66
CA GLU A 226 28.96 -26.06 -1.14
C GLU A 226 28.33 -25.16 -2.21
N ALA A 227 28.79 -25.21 -3.46
CA ALA A 227 28.16 -24.49 -4.57
C ALA A 227 26.71 -24.91 -4.82
N LEU A 228 26.41 -26.22 -4.71
CA LEU A 228 25.04 -26.73 -4.83
C LEU A 228 24.14 -26.27 -3.67
N LEU A 229 24.67 -26.27 -2.44
CA LEU A 229 23.93 -25.78 -1.27
C LEU A 229 23.67 -24.28 -1.34
N ASP A 230 24.64 -23.49 -1.82
CA ASP A 230 24.45 -22.05 -2.03
C ASP A 230 23.40 -21.78 -3.13
N ALA A 231 23.39 -22.55 -4.22
CA ALA A 231 22.36 -22.44 -5.27
C ALA A 231 20.96 -22.85 -4.79
N LEU A 232 20.87 -23.80 -3.84
CA LEU A 232 19.60 -24.18 -3.19
C LEU A 232 19.11 -23.09 -2.22
N ASP A 233 20.01 -22.52 -1.41
CA ASP A 233 19.69 -21.40 -0.50
C ASP A 233 19.19 -20.18 -1.31
N ASP A 234 19.73 -19.94 -2.51
CA ASP A 234 19.28 -18.86 -3.41
C ASP A 234 17.89 -19.16 -4.05
N HIS A 235 17.59 -20.42 -4.35
CA HIS A 235 16.30 -20.84 -4.92
C HIS A 235 15.12 -20.66 -3.94
N ASP A 236 15.32 -20.91 -2.65
CA ASP A 236 14.31 -20.71 -1.60
C ASP A 236 13.97 -19.23 -1.35
N HIS A 237 14.82 -18.30 -1.80
CA HIS A 237 14.61 -16.86 -1.65
C HIS A 237 13.82 -16.21 -2.79
N ASP A 238 13.73 -16.86 -3.97
CA ASP A 238 13.02 -16.32 -5.14
C ASP A 238 11.54 -16.75 -5.21
N HIS A 239 11.15 -17.83 -4.51
CA HIS A 239 9.77 -18.35 -4.55
C HIS A 239 8.74 -17.63 -3.68
N ASP A 240 9.14 -16.61 -2.91
CA ASP A 240 8.22 -15.78 -2.11
C ASP A 240 7.70 -14.53 -2.87
N HIS A 241 7.98 -14.41 -4.19
CA HIS A 241 7.66 -13.22 -4.97
C HIS A 241 6.38 -13.26 -5.84
N ASP A 242 5.63 -14.36 -5.85
CA ASP A 242 4.37 -14.44 -6.62
C ASP A 242 3.13 -14.06 -5.78
N HIS A 243 2.83 -12.77 -5.77
CA HIS A 243 1.50 -12.23 -6.07
C HIS A 243 1.49 -10.69 -5.94
N ASP A 244 1.85 -9.99 -7.01
CA ASP A 244 1.38 -8.62 -7.24
C ASP A 244 1.02 -8.45 -8.72
N ASP A 245 -0.27 -8.63 -9.00
CA ASP A 245 -0.89 -8.35 -10.30
C ASP A 245 -0.84 -6.83 -10.56
N GLY A 246 0.01 -6.39 -11.48
CA GLY A 246 0.20 -4.94 -11.65
C GLY A 246 0.90 -4.48 -12.91
N ASN A 247 0.42 -4.89 -14.09
CA ASN A 247 0.45 -4.08 -15.33
C ASN A 247 1.82 -3.48 -15.72
N SER A 248 2.66 -4.26 -16.40
CA SER A 248 3.79 -3.72 -17.16
C SER A 248 3.76 -4.25 -18.59
N ASP A 249 3.31 -3.37 -19.47
CA ASP A 249 3.53 -3.40 -20.91
C ASP A 249 5.04 -3.26 -21.20
N GLY A 250 5.60 -4.27 -21.86
CA GLY A 250 6.77 -4.13 -22.73
C GLY A 250 8.11 -3.77 -22.08
N SER A 251 8.86 -4.78 -21.64
CA SER A 251 10.28 -4.90 -22.04
C SER A 251 10.82 -6.28 -21.70
N GLU A 252 11.08 -7.03 -22.75
CA GLU A 252 11.78 -8.32 -22.77
C GLU A 252 13.18 -8.18 -22.13
N ASN A 253 13.40 -8.87 -21.02
CA ASN A 253 14.62 -9.66 -20.78
C ASN A 253 14.45 -10.49 -19.50
N GLY A 254 14.35 -11.81 -19.68
CA GLY A 254 14.02 -12.78 -18.65
C GLY A 254 15.12 -12.96 -17.60
N GLY A 255 14.89 -12.42 -16.40
CA GLY A 255 15.73 -12.62 -15.22
C GLY A 255 15.30 -13.78 -14.32
N GLY A 256 14.13 -14.39 -14.52
CA GLY A 256 13.62 -15.49 -13.67
C GLY A 256 14.17 -16.87 -14.03
N MET A 257 14.75 -17.05 -15.23
CA MET A 257 15.34 -18.32 -15.67
C MET A 257 16.79 -18.51 -15.18
N GLY A 258 17.40 -17.49 -14.55
CA GLY A 258 18.80 -17.54 -14.12
C GLY A 258 19.02 -18.41 -12.88
N CYS A 259 18.06 -18.40 -11.94
CA CYS A 259 18.18 -19.10 -10.66
C CYS A 259 18.04 -20.62 -10.83
N GLU A 260 17.07 -21.05 -11.63
CA GLU A 260 16.85 -22.48 -11.95
C GLU A 260 18.01 -23.07 -12.77
N VAL A 261 18.58 -22.27 -13.69
CA VAL A 261 19.77 -22.66 -14.47
C VAL A 261 21.00 -22.81 -13.57
N GLY A 262 21.21 -21.89 -12.61
CA GLY A 262 22.32 -21.97 -11.66
C GLY A 262 22.22 -23.20 -10.73
N HIS A 263 21.02 -23.54 -10.27
CA HIS A 263 20.79 -24.75 -9.47
C HIS A 263 21.11 -26.04 -10.25
N LEU A 264 20.58 -26.17 -11.47
CA LEU A 264 20.82 -27.33 -12.32
C LEU A 264 22.30 -27.47 -12.68
N GLU A 265 23.00 -26.37 -12.97
CA GLU A 265 24.43 -26.38 -13.27
C GLU A 265 25.25 -26.87 -12.08
N ALA A 266 24.94 -26.39 -10.87
CA ALA A 266 25.60 -26.84 -9.65
C ALA A 266 25.32 -28.32 -9.33
N GLU A 267 24.08 -28.80 -9.56
CA GLU A 267 23.73 -30.20 -9.37
C GLU A 267 24.49 -31.10 -10.36
N VAL A 268 24.51 -30.73 -11.64
CA VAL A 268 25.23 -31.45 -12.68
C VAL A 268 26.74 -31.48 -12.37
N ALA A 269 27.33 -30.37 -11.93
CA ALA A 269 28.73 -30.32 -11.55
C ALA A 269 29.04 -31.25 -10.36
N PHE A 270 28.17 -31.29 -9.36
CA PHE A 270 28.31 -32.17 -8.19
C PHE A 270 28.17 -33.65 -8.57
N ARG A 271 27.15 -34.01 -9.35
CA ARG A 271 26.98 -35.39 -9.86
C ARG A 271 28.13 -35.82 -10.76
N GLY A 272 28.58 -34.94 -11.66
CA GLY A 272 29.74 -35.21 -12.51
C GLY A 272 31.01 -35.49 -11.71
N ALA A 273 31.17 -34.87 -10.54
CA ALA A 273 32.26 -35.20 -9.61
C ALA A 273 32.11 -36.59 -8.97
N LEU A 274 30.88 -37.04 -8.70
CA LEU A 274 30.64 -38.36 -8.10
C LEU A 274 30.78 -39.49 -9.13
N GLU A 275 30.40 -39.23 -10.37
CA GLU A 275 30.34 -40.24 -11.43
C GLU A 275 31.63 -40.35 -12.26
N ASP A 276 32.59 -39.45 -12.01
CA ASP A 276 33.88 -39.33 -12.68
C ASP A 276 34.62 -40.69 -12.85
N GLU A 277 34.89 -41.05 -14.09
CA GLU A 277 35.57 -42.30 -14.45
C GLU A 277 37.00 -42.35 -13.89
N ALA A 278 37.69 -41.21 -13.79
CA ALA A 278 39.02 -41.14 -13.21
C ALA A 278 39.00 -41.47 -11.72
N PHE A 279 37.96 -41.02 -11.00
CA PHE A 279 37.76 -41.34 -9.59
C PHE A 279 37.41 -42.82 -9.40
N ARG A 280 36.59 -43.38 -10.30
CA ARG A 280 36.24 -44.81 -10.27
C ARG A 280 37.49 -45.68 -10.44
N ALA A 281 38.34 -45.35 -11.42
CA ALA A 281 39.62 -46.03 -11.64
C ALA A 281 40.58 -45.89 -10.45
N MET A 282 40.68 -44.69 -9.86
CA MET A 282 41.51 -44.42 -8.69
C MET A 282 41.03 -45.19 -7.45
N ARG A 283 39.71 -45.31 -7.27
CA ARG A 283 39.11 -46.11 -6.20
C ARG A 283 39.41 -47.60 -6.38
N ASP A 284 39.31 -48.12 -7.60
CA ASP A 284 39.62 -49.52 -7.89
C ASP A 284 41.12 -49.83 -7.66
N GLU A 285 42.00 -48.87 -7.96
CA GLU A 285 43.43 -48.94 -7.62
C GLU A 285 43.68 -48.92 -6.11
N TRP A 286 42.96 -48.08 -5.36
CA TRP A 286 43.03 -48.05 -3.90
C TRP A 286 42.52 -49.34 -3.26
N GLU A 287 41.45 -49.91 -3.79
CA GLU A 287 40.88 -51.20 -3.35
C GLU A 287 41.92 -52.31 -3.55
N SER A 288 42.57 -52.34 -4.72
CA SER A 288 43.68 -53.25 -4.99
C SER A 288 44.89 -53.08 -4.05
N LEU A 289 45.17 -51.85 -3.58
CA LEU A 289 46.25 -51.57 -2.63
C LEU A 289 45.90 -51.95 -1.18
N LEU A 290 44.61 -51.96 -0.84
CA LEU A 290 44.11 -52.34 0.49
C LEU A 290 43.96 -53.86 0.66
N GLY A 291 43.91 -54.60 -0.44
CA GLY A 291 43.91 -56.06 -0.44
C GLY A 291 42.59 -56.69 0.02
N GLU A 292 41.47 -56.01 -0.22
CA GLU A 292 40.12 -56.59 -0.14
C GLU A 292 39.70 -57.19 -1.48
#